data_AF-A0A124FUK3-F1
#
_entry.id   AF-A0A124FUK3-F1
#
_cell.length_a   1.000
_cell.length_b   1.000
_cell.length_c   1.000
_cell.angle_alpha   90.00
_cell.angle_beta   90.00
_cell.angle_gamma   90.00
#
_symmetry.space_group_name_H-M   'P 1'
#
loop_
_entity.id
_entity.type
_entity.pdbx_description
1 polymer ?
#
loop_
_entity_poly.entity_id
_entity_poly.type
_entity_poly.pdbx_seq_one_letter_code
_entity_poly.pdbx_strand_id
1 'polypeptide(L)'
;MDPYDLVARNTVEIVTEEELRSTLTQPVKRVYAGYEPSGEIHLGHLVTINKLIDMKEAGFHVIVLEYQLNVLELSQQVTLNRAKRSMDEVGRTMENPTVSQMVYPIMQMVDIAALDVDAAVGGIDQRKIHMLAREHLGQIGRRSPVCVHTPIVQGLDGKKMSSSAGNVVSVADSEDEIRKKIKKAFCPPETAENPIIEIFCHHIFPRLGRVEIRRPGKYGGDREFDSFASLEAAYAAGEIHAMDLKNACADGLVEVLAPAYEFIMSCKRG
;
A
#
# COMPACT_ATOMS: atom_id res chain seq x y z
N MET A 1 -13.23 13.68 12.04
CA MET A 1 -11.77 13.76 11.88
C MET A 1 -11.49 14.81 10.82
N ASP A 2 -10.49 15.66 10.99
CA ASP A 2 -10.10 16.65 9.99
C ASP A 2 -9.68 15.95 8.68
N PRO A 3 -10.05 16.43 7.47
CA PRO A 3 -9.67 15.77 6.22
C PRO A 3 -8.16 15.63 6.04
N TYR A 4 -7.37 16.57 6.56
CA TYR A 4 -5.92 16.46 6.54
C TYR A 4 -5.45 15.29 7.39
N ASP A 5 -5.93 15.16 8.64
CA ASP A 5 -5.55 14.06 9.53
C ASP A 5 -5.90 12.69 8.92
N LEU A 6 -7.03 12.60 8.23
CA LEU A 6 -7.46 11.40 7.54
C LEU A 6 -6.49 11.03 6.39
N VAL A 7 -6.09 12.01 5.58
CA VAL A 7 -5.12 11.78 4.51
C VAL A 7 -3.72 11.50 5.07
N ALA A 8 -3.32 12.17 6.14
CA ALA A 8 -1.97 12.08 6.69
C ALA A 8 -1.73 10.84 7.55
N ARG A 9 -2.77 10.27 8.18
CA ARG A 9 -2.61 9.07 9.02
C ARG A 9 -1.91 7.95 8.27
N ASN A 10 -1.00 7.23 8.93
CA ASN A 10 -0.30 6.08 8.36
C ASN A 10 0.49 6.39 7.06
N THR A 11 0.86 7.64 6.81
CA THR A 11 1.80 8.02 5.75
C THR A 11 3.20 8.18 6.33
N VAL A 12 4.23 7.92 5.51
CA VAL A 12 5.64 8.17 5.87
C VAL A 12 6.04 9.59 5.49
N GLU A 13 5.53 10.08 4.36
CA GLU A 13 5.90 11.39 3.82
C GLU A 13 4.75 11.97 2.99
N ILE A 14 4.60 13.29 3.07
CA ILE A 14 3.74 14.10 2.21
C ILE A 14 4.57 15.22 1.62
N VAL A 15 4.63 15.31 0.29
CA VAL A 15 5.40 16.31 -0.45
C VAL A 15 4.45 17.18 -1.29
N THR A 16 4.08 18.38 -0.86
CA THR A 16 4.30 18.98 0.47
C THR A 16 3.02 19.04 1.29
N GLU A 17 3.14 19.13 2.62
CA GLU A 17 1.98 19.29 3.49
C GLU A 17 1.16 20.56 3.18
N GLU A 18 1.84 21.66 2.84
CA GLU A 18 1.19 22.92 2.47
C GLU A 18 0.37 22.79 1.19
N GLU A 19 0.94 22.17 0.15
CA GLU A 19 0.25 21.91 -1.10
C GLU A 19 -0.92 20.94 -0.90
N LEU A 20 -0.78 19.95 -0.01
CA LEU A 20 -1.89 19.06 0.34
C LEU A 20 -3.04 19.82 0.99
N ARG A 21 -2.74 20.68 1.97
CA ARG A 21 -3.76 21.52 2.63
C ARG A 21 -4.47 22.43 1.63
N SER A 22 -3.72 23.04 0.72
CA SER A 22 -4.29 23.84 -0.37
C SER A 22 -5.20 22.99 -1.27
N THR A 23 -4.73 21.82 -1.70
CA THR A 23 -5.49 20.88 -2.54
C THR A 23 -6.79 20.44 -1.89
N LEU A 24 -6.78 20.19 -0.58
CA LEU A 24 -7.99 19.79 0.17
C LEU A 24 -9.11 20.84 0.10
N THR A 25 -8.78 22.13 -0.06
CA THR A 25 -9.77 23.21 -0.21
C THR A 25 -10.43 23.26 -1.59
N GLN A 26 -9.88 22.56 -2.59
CA GLN A 26 -10.41 22.60 -3.94
C GLN A 26 -11.76 21.86 -4.05
N PRO A 27 -12.70 22.37 -4.87
CA PRO A 27 -14.02 21.76 -5.03
C PRO A 27 -13.97 20.44 -5.81
N VAL A 28 -13.00 20.30 -6.72
CA VAL A 28 -12.70 19.08 -7.45
C VAL A 28 -11.23 18.76 -7.21
N LYS A 29 -10.94 17.53 -6.79
CA LYS A 29 -9.60 17.05 -6.48
C LYS A 29 -9.52 15.57 -6.84
N ARG A 30 -8.45 15.17 -7.53
CA ARG A 30 -8.26 13.85 -8.14
C ARG A 30 -6.99 13.22 -7.59
N VAL A 31 -7.07 11.94 -7.26
CA VAL A 31 -5.94 11.16 -6.76
C VAL A 31 -5.80 9.88 -7.55
N TYR A 32 -4.57 9.43 -7.76
CA TYR A 32 -4.33 8.13 -8.39
C TYR A 32 -3.30 7.29 -7.62
N ALA A 33 -3.41 5.98 -7.80
CA ALA A 33 -2.33 5.02 -7.59
C ALA A 33 -2.24 4.08 -8.79
N GLY A 34 -1.00 3.75 -9.18
CA GLY A 34 -0.70 2.72 -10.17
C GLY A 34 -0.36 1.41 -9.47
N TYR A 35 -0.82 0.30 -10.04
CA TYR A 35 -0.48 -1.04 -9.58
C TYR A 35 0.04 -1.84 -10.77
N GLU A 36 1.14 -2.55 -10.56
CA GLU A 36 1.55 -3.61 -11.47
C GLU A 36 0.72 -4.86 -11.13
N PRO A 37 -0.15 -5.36 -12.02
CA PRO A 37 -0.90 -6.59 -11.81
C PRO A 37 0.02 -7.79 -12.01
N SER A 38 0.97 -7.96 -11.09
CA SER A 38 1.82 -9.12 -10.99
C SER A 38 1.61 -9.81 -9.64
N GLY A 39 1.36 -11.11 -9.68
CA GLY A 39 1.15 -11.92 -8.47
C GLY A 39 -0.18 -11.66 -7.76
N GLU A 40 -0.28 -12.13 -6.52
CA GLU A 40 -1.49 -12.03 -5.71
C GLU A 40 -1.62 -10.67 -5.02
N ILE A 41 -2.85 -10.17 -4.93
CA ILE A 41 -3.16 -9.02 -4.08
C ILE A 41 -3.03 -9.45 -2.62
N HIS A 42 -2.16 -8.76 -1.89
CA HIS A 42 -1.83 -9.02 -0.50
C HIS A 42 -1.86 -7.75 0.35
N LEU A 43 -1.64 -7.87 1.66
CA LEU A 43 -1.69 -6.77 2.63
C LEU A 43 -0.87 -5.52 2.22
N GLY A 44 0.32 -5.70 1.64
CA GLY A 44 1.09 -4.58 1.08
C GLY A 44 0.32 -3.71 0.07
N HIS A 45 -0.49 -4.31 -0.81
CA HIS A 45 -1.37 -3.57 -1.72
C HIS A 45 -2.51 -2.88 -0.96
N LEU A 46 -3.03 -3.52 0.09
CA LEU A 46 -4.10 -2.96 0.89
C LEU A 46 -3.70 -1.69 1.65
N VAL A 47 -2.41 -1.44 1.91
CA VAL A 47 -1.98 -0.18 2.55
C VAL A 47 -2.28 1.01 1.66
N THR A 48 -1.91 0.95 0.38
CA THR A 48 -2.18 2.04 -0.56
C THR A 48 -3.67 2.10 -0.89
N ILE A 49 -4.38 0.97 -0.98
CA ILE A 49 -5.84 0.95 -1.18
C ILE A 49 -6.57 1.59 0.00
N ASN A 50 -6.19 1.29 1.24
CA ASN A 50 -6.75 1.94 2.44
C ASN A 50 -6.49 3.45 2.39
N LYS A 51 -5.32 3.89 1.92
CA LYS A 51 -5.05 5.33 1.72
C LYS A 51 -5.93 5.95 0.63
N LEU A 52 -6.23 5.24 -0.46
CA LEU A 52 -7.18 5.74 -1.46
C LEU A 52 -8.61 5.84 -0.91
N ILE A 53 -9.01 4.96 0.02
CA ILE A 53 -10.29 5.07 0.73
C ILE A 53 -10.28 6.33 1.61
N ASP A 54 -9.23 6.57 2.39
CA ASP A 54 -9.05 7.81 3.17
C ASP A 54 -9.16 9.06 2.28
N MET A 55 -8.50 9.03 1.13
CA MET A 55 -8.57 10.13 0.15
C MET A 55 -9.98 10.32 -0.40
N LYS A 56 -10.69 9.24 -0.71
CA LYS A 56 -12.09 9.30 -1.16
C LYS A 56 -13.00 9.91 -0.10
N GLU A 57 -12.84 9.50 1.16
CA GLU A 57 -13.57 10.05 2.30
C GLU A 57 -13.24 11.53 2.54
N ALA A 58 -12.00 11.94 2.27
CA ALA A 58 -11.59 13.35 2.24
C ALA A 58 -12.08 14.14 1.00
N GLY A 59 -12.87 13.51 0.12
CA GLY A 59 -13.51 14.14 -1.03
C GLY A 59 -12.72 14.10 -2.33
N PHE A 60 -11.70 13.25 -2.45
CA PHE A 60 -11.00 13.03 -3.73
C PHE A 60 -11.76 12.09 -4.66
N HIS A 61 -11.70 12.37 -5.96
CA HIS A 61 -12.04 11.42 -7.01
C HIS A 61 -10.85 10.47 -7.24
N VAL A 62 -11.02 9.21 -6.85
CA VAL A 62 -9.98 8.16 -6.95
C VAL A 62 -9.94 7.56 -8.35
N ILE A 63 -8.73 7.41 -8.90
CA ILE A 63 -8.44 6.75 -10.17
C ILE A 63 -7.44 5.61 -9.91
N VAL A 64 -7.77 4.41 -10.37
CA VAL A 64 -6.86 3.25 -10.35
C VAL A 64 -6.50 2.91 -11.80
N LEU A 65 -5.21 2.92 -12.13
CA LEU A 65 -4.73 2.75 -13.50
C LEU A 65 -4.17 1.34 -13.73
N GLU A 66 -4.78 0.62 -14.67
CA GLU A 66 -4.39 -0.75 -15.08
C GLU A 66 -3.94 -0.77 -16.56
N TYR A 67 -3.10 0.19 -16.97
CA TYR A 67 -2.56 0.30 -18.33
C TYR A 67 -1.06 -0.04 -18.41
N GLN A 68 -0.30 0.24 -17.34
CA GLN A 68 1.14 0.05 -17.29
C GLN A 68 1.55 -1.42 -17.49
N LEU A 69 0.71 -2.40 -17.12
CA LEU A 69 1.01 -3.81 -17.29
C LEU A 69 1.28 -4.16 -18.76
N ASN A 70 0.36 -3.84 -19.65
CA ASN A 70 0.47 -4.23 -21.06
C ASN A 70 1.75 -3.65 -21.68
N VAL A 71 2.10 -2.42 -21.31
CA VAL A 71 3.33 -1.78 -21.80
C VAL A 71 4.57 -2.43 -21.18
N LEU A 72 4.53 -2.80 -19.91
CA LEU A 72 5.61 -3.51 -19.22
C LEU A 72 5.81 -4.94 -19.75
N GLU A 73 4.73 -5.71 -19.91
CA GLU A 73 4.73 -7.07 -20.48
C GLU A 73 5.33 -7.07 -21.88
N LEU A 74 4.87 -6.16 -22.74
CA LEU A 74 5.43 -6.01 -24.09
C LEU A 74 6.90 -5.56 -24.04
N SER A 75 7.26 -4.67 -23.12
CA SER A 75 8.65 -4.20 -22.97
C SER A 75 9.59 -5.27 -22.41
N GLN A 76 9.11 -6.22 -21.60
CA GLN A 76 9.89 -7.38 -21.14
C GLN A 76 10.18 -8.37 -22.27
N GLN A 77 9.29 -8.46 -23.27
CA GLN A 77 9.49 -9.31 -24.45
C GLN A 77 10.49 -8.72 -25.46
N VAL A 78 10.91 -7.46 -25.27
CA VAL A 78 11.79 -6.74 -26.19
C VAL A 78 13.13 -6.45 -25.52
N THR A 79 14.19 -7.09 -26.02
CA THR A 79 15.55 -6.83 -25.55
C THR A 79 16.00 -5.41 -25.90
N LEU A 80 16.94 -4.86 -25.12
CA LEU A 80 17.52 -3.55 -25.38
C LEU A 80 18.07 -3.42 -26.80
N ASN A 81 18.76 -4.46 -27.29
CA ASN A 81 19.28 -4.48 -28.66
C ASN A 81 18.16 -4.43 -29.71
N ARG A 82 17.04 -5.12 -29.48
CA ARG A 82 15.91 -5.12 -30.42
C ARG A 82 15.22 -3.76 -30.48
N ALA A 83 15.01 -3.13 -29.33
CA ALA A 83 14.45 -1.78 -29.26
C ALA A 83 15.40 -0.70 -29.83
N LYS A 84 16.70 -0.80 -29.55
CA LYS A 84 17.71 0.10 -30.14
C LYS A 84 17.73 0.00 -31.66
N ARG A 85 17.73 -1.23 -32.21
CA ARG A 85 17.67 -1.45 -33.66
C ARG A 85 16.42 -0.89 -34.31
N SER A 86 15.27 -0.92 -33.63
CA SER A 86 14.06 -0.24 -34.12
C SER A 86 14.12 1.29 -34.04
N MET A 87 15.13 1.85 -33.38
CA MET A 87 15.34 3.28 -33.15
C MET A 87 16.68 3.78 -33.75
N ASP A 88 17.38 2.97 -34.55
CA ASP A 88 18.74 3.24 -35.06
C ASP A 88 18.83 4.53 -35.91
N GLU A 89 17.71 5.00 -36.48
CA GLU A 89 17.64 6.29 -37.19
C GLU A 89 17.51 7.51 -36.25
N VAL A 90 17.30 7.31 -34.95
CA VAL A 90 16.77 8.34 -34.02
C VAL A 90 17.68 8.63 -32.80
N GLY A 91 18.67 7.81 -32.43
CA GLY A 91 19.52 8.19 -31.27
C GLY A 91 20.72 7.30 -30.92
N ARG A 92 21.81 7.92 -30.45
CA ARG A 92 23.10 7.30 -30.10
C ARG A 92 23.20 6.84 -28.62
N THR A 93 23.80 5.65 -28.48
CA THR A 93 24.55 4.98 -27.38
C THR A 93 24.19 5.20 -25.89
N MET A 94 23.83 4.10 -25.19
CA MET A 94 23.93 3.91 -23.72
C MET A 94 24.22 2.41 -23.38
N GLU A 95 25.05 2.13 -22.37
CA GLU A 95 25.36 0.76 -21.83
C GLU A 95 24.16 0.13 -21.09
N ASN A 96 24.17 -1.19 -20.82
CA ASN A 96 23.04 -2.15 -20.77
C ASN A 96 22.06 -2.17 -19.55
N PRO A 97 20.89 -1.49 -19.61
CA PRO A 97 19.64 -1.83 -18.91
C PRO A 97 18.60 -2.44 -19.87
N THR A 98 17.48 -3.01 -19.40
CA THR A 98 16.36 -3.32 -20.32
C THR A 98 15.59 -2.04 -20.69
N VAL A 99 14.95 -2.00 -21.86
CA VAL A 99 14.20 -0.81 -22.34
C VAL A 99 13.06 -0.47 -21.38
N SER A 100 12.39 -1.50 -20.87
CA SER A 100 11.34 -1.39 -19.86
C SER A 100 11.76 -0.54 -18.65
N GLN A 101 12.98 -0.75 -18.14
CA GLN A 101 13.48 -0.06 -16.94
C GLN A 101 13.73 1.44 -17.16
N MET A 102 13.95 1.86 -18.41
CA MET A 102 14.21 3.26 -18.76
C MET A 102 12.93 4.01 -19.12
N VAL A 103 11.96 3.32 -19.73
CA VAL A 103 10.68 3.91 -20.13
C VAL A 103 9.69 3.97 -18.96
N TYR A 104 9.75 3.01 -18.03
CA TYR A 104 8.79 2.89 -16.94
C TYR A 104 8.67 4.15 -16.06
N PRO A 105 9.76 4.75 -15.54
CA PRO A 105 9.62 5.97 -14.73
C PRO A 105 9.02 7.14 -15.51
N ILE A 106 9.36 7.26 -16.80
CA ILE A 106 8.85 8.33 -17.68
C ILE A 106 7.35 8.14 -17.91
N MET A 107 6.91 6.92 -18.16
CA MET A 107 5.49 6.61 -18.30
C MET A 107 4.71 6.94 -17.03
N GLN A 108 5.20 6.53 -15.87
CA GLN A 108 4.54 6.82 -14.59
C GLN A 108 4.47 8.33 -14.32
N MET A 109 5.46 9.11 -14.74
CA MET A 109 5.38 10.58 -14.72
C MET A 109 4.32 11.13 -15.69
N VAL A 110 4.26 10.59 -16.91
CA VAL A 110 3.27 11.00 -17.91
C VAL A 110 1.85 10.65 -17.45
N ASP A 111 1.64 9.54 -16.74
CA ASP A 111 0.34 9.15 -16.20
C ASP A 111 -0.23 10.22 -15.26
N ILE A 112 0.61 10.78 -14.38
CA ILE A 112 0.23 11.88 -13.48
C ILE A 112 -0.31 13.08 -14.29
N ALA A 113 0.37 13.43 -15.38
CA ALA A 113 -0.07 14.54 -16.24
C ALA A 113 -1.29 14.20 -17.10
N ALA A 114 -1.36 12.99 -17.64
CA ALA A 114 -2.42 12.55 -18.55
C ALA A 114 -3.75 12.35 -17.83
N LEU A 115 -3.71 11.91 -16.56
CA LEU A 115 -4.88 11.74 -15.70
C LEU A 115 -5.33 13.04 -15.02
N ASP A 116 -4.54 14.12 -15.18
CA ASP A 116 -4.75 15.44 -14.58
C ASP A 116 -4.94 15.38 -13.06
N VAL A 117 -4.09 14.61 -12.38
CA VAL A 117 -4.25 14.36 -10.94
C VAL A 117 -3.67 15.50 -10.10
N ASP A 118 -4.30 15.76 -8.97
CA ASP A 118 -3.80 16.71 -7.97
C ASP A 118 -2.79 16.05 -7.02
N ALA A 119 -2.96 14.74 -6.79
CA ALA A 119 -2.10 13.95 -5.93
C ALA A 119 -1.78 12.57 -6.50
N ALA A 120 -0.56 12.09 -6.22
CA ALA A 120 -0.08 10.75 -6.52
C ALA A 120 0.23 9.99 -5.22
N VAL A 121 -0.36 8.80 -5.06
CA VAL A 121 -0.16 7.92 -3.90
C VAL A 121 0.68 6.72 -4.30
N GLY A 122 1.66 6.36 -3.49
CA GLY A 122 2.47 5.16 -3.68
C GLY A 122 3.23 4.75 -2.43
N GLY A 123 3.88 3.59 -2.45
CA GLY A 123 4.85 3.24 -1.40
C GLY A 123 6.07 4.18 -1.43
N ILE A 124 6.82 4.25 -0.32
CA ILE A 124 8.03 5.09 -0.24
C ILE A 124 9.11 4.70 -1.28
N ASP A 125 9.05 3.48 -1.79
CA ASP A 125 9.85 3.01 -2.92
C ASP A 125 9.56 3.75 -4.24
N GLN A 126 8.36 4.33 -4.39
CA GLN A 126 7.94 5.13 -5.54
C GLN A 126 8.41 6.59 -5.49
N ARG A 127 8.96 7.04 -4.35
CA ARG A 127 9.32 8.44 -4.11
C ARG A 127 10.18 9.06 -5.20
N LYS A 128 11.21 8.34 -5.67
CA LYS A 128 12.13 8.87 -6.71
C LYS A 128 11.38 9.19 -8.02
N ILE A 129 10.43 8.35 -8.41
CA ILE A 129 9.64 8.54 -9.63
C ILE A 129 8.71 9.75 -9.45
N HIS A 130 8.05 9.86 -8.30
CA HIS A 130 7.22 11.00 -7.96
C HIS A 130 8.01 12.33 -7.93
N MET A 131 9.25 12.32 -7.43
CA MET A 131 10.10 13.53 -7.45
C MET A 131 10.51 13.91 -8.87
N LEU A 132 10.83 12.93 -9.73
CA LEU A 132 11.08 13.20 -11.15
C LEU A 132 9.87 13.86 -11.82
N ALA A 133 8.65 13.40 -11.51
CA ALA A 133 7.42 14.03 -11.98
C ALA A 133 7.35 15.49 -11.55
N ARG A 134 7.59 15.79 -10.26
CA ARG A 134 7.55 17.17 -9.75
C ARG A 134 8.60 18.09 -10.40
N GLU A 135 9.78 17.58 -10.72
CA GLU A 135 10.88 18.34 -11.33
C GLU A 135 10.61 18.66 -12.81
N HIS A 136 10.02 17.72 -13.56
CA HIS A 136 9.96 17.81 -15.01
C HIS A 136 8.58 18.19 -15.57
N LEU A 137 7.48 17.91 -14.86
CA LEU A 137 6.13 18.21 -15.37
C LEU A 137 5.91 19.70 -15.63
N GLY A 138 6.50 20.57 -14.82
CA GLY A 138 6.46 22.02 -15.02
C GLY A 138 7.03 22.47 -16.37
N GLN A 139 8.03 21.76 -16.89
CA GLN A 139 8.70 22.10 -18.16
C GLN A 139 7.80 21.85 -19.37
N ILE A 140 6.81 20.97 -19.25
CA ILE A 140 5.82 20.67 -20.30
C ILE A 140 4.46 21.34 -20.03
N GLY A 141 4.43 22.38 -19.18
CA GLY A 141 3.21 23.13 -18.86
C GLY A 141 2.21 22.36 -18.00
N ARG A 142 2.67 21.35 -17.26
CA ARG A 142 1.83 20.56 -16.35
C ARG A 142 2.15 20.89 -14.91
N ARG A 143 1.13 20.79 -14.04
CA ARG A 143 1.29 21.01 -12.60
C ARG A 143 2.04 19.85 -11.95
N SER A 144 2.86 20.17 -10.96
CA SER A 144 3.51 19.16 -10.12
C SER A 144 2.47 18.61 -9.13
N PRO A 145 2.35 17.27 -8.98
CA PRO A 145 1.38 16.68 -8.07
C PRO A 145 1.85 16.76 -6.62
N VAL A 146 0.91 16.79 -5.67
CA VAL A 146 1.20 16.41 -4.29
C VAL A 146 1.55 14.92 -4.26
N CYS A 147 2.61 14.54 -3.55
CA CYS A 147 3.01 13.14 -3.44
C CYS A 147 2.78 12.64 -2.02
N VAL A 148 2.09 11.51 -1.89
CA VAL A 148 1.82 10.88 -0.59
C VAL A 148 2.40 9.48 -0.58
N HIS A 149 3.34 9.24 0.34
CA HIS A 149 4.07 7.99 0.43
C HIS A 149 3.65 7.16 1.65
N THR A 150 3.31 5.90 1.44
CA THR A 150 3.00 4.93 2.50
C THR A 150 4.23 4.08 2.85
N PRO A 151 4.29 3.49 4.06
CA PRO A 151 5.42 2.65 4.45
C PRO A 151 5.49 1.36 3.62
N ILE A 152 6.68 0.76 3.58
CA ILE A 152 6.86 -0.64 3.15
C ILE A 152 6.50 -1.51 4.34
N VAL A 153 5.50 -2.37 4.18
CA VAL A 153 5.07 -3.31 5.22
C VAL A 153 6.00 -4.51 5.28
N GLN A 154 6.28 -4.97 6.49
CA GLN A 154 7.00 -6.21 6.73
C GLN A 154 6.13 -7.43 6.41
N GLY A 155 6.74 -8.43 5.79
CA GLY A 155 6.19 -9.77 5.66
C GLY A 155 6.11 -10.44 7.03
N LEU A 156 5.33 -11.53 7.08
CA LEU A 156 5.08 -12.25 8.33
C LEU A 156 6.34 -12.83 8.99
N ASP A 157 7.47 -12.88 8.30
CA ASP A 157 8.77 -13.33 8.83
C ASP A 157 9.66 -12.17 9.33
N GLY A 158 9.16 -10.93 9.32
CA GLY A 158 9.92 -9.73 9.70
C GLY A 158 10.89 -9.22 8.62
N LYS A 159 10.78 -9.73 7.39
CA LYS A 159 11.53 -9.23 6.22
C LYS A 159 10.58 -8.55 5.25
N LYS A 160 11.11 -7.88 4.21
CA LYS A 160 10.28 -7.26 3.16
C LYS A 160 9.22 -8.25 2.62
N MET A 161 7.97 -7.81 2.61
CA MET A 161 6.84 -8.60 2.10
C MET A 161 7.00 -8.89 0.60
N SER A 162 6.82 -10.15 0.19
CA SER A 162 6.82 -10.58 -1.21
C SER A 162 6.06 -11.88 -1.42
N SER A 163 5.22 -11.93 -2.46
CA SER A 163 4.52 -13.15 -2.86
C SER A 163 5.48 -14.32 -3.13
N SER A 164 6.66 -14.06 -3.71
CA SER A 164 7.66 -15.10 -3.99
C SER A 164 8.31 -15.71 -2.74
N ALA A 165 8.31 -14.97 -1.62
CA ALA A 165 8.84 -15.44 -0.35
C ALA A 165 7.80 -16.21 0.47
N GLY A 166 6.52 -16.18 0.06
CA GLY A 166 5.42 -16.81 0.80
C GLY A 166 5.15 -16.20 2.18
N ASN A 167 5.70 -15.01 2.47
CA ASN A 167 5.56 -14.29 3.73
C ASN A 167 4.39 -13.28 3.72
N VAL A 168 3.39 -13.53 2.86
CA VAL A 168 2.22 -12.66 2.62
C VAL A 168 0.93 -13.25 3.18
N VAL A 169 0.01 -12.37 3.58
CA VAL A 169 -1.42 -12.70 3.66
C VAL A 169 -2.09 -12.15 2.41
N SER A 170 -2.68 -13.05 1.63
CA SER A 170 -3.41 -12.77 0.39
C SER A 170 -4.85 -12.40 0.72
N VAL A 171 -5.47 -11.53 -0.07
CA VAL A 171 -6.91 -11.23 0.08
C VAL A 171 -7.79 -12.42 -0.31
N ALA A 172 -7.21 -13.41 -0.97
CA ALA A 172 -7.85 -14.67 -1.35
C ALA A 172 -7.57 -15.83 -0.38
N ASP A 173 -6.79 -15.60 0.69
CA ASP A 173 -6.56 -16.63 1.72
C ASP A 173 -7.85 -16.94 2.47
N SER A 174 -8.12 -18.22 2.69
CA SER A 174 -9.20 -18.67 3.58
C SER A 174 -8.94 -18.30 5.04
N GLU A 175 -9.97 -18.31 5.88
CA GLU A 175 -9.84 -18.10 7.32
C GLU A 175 -8.77 -19.03 7.95
N ASP A 176 -8.77 -20.32 7.59
CA ASP A 176 -7.80 -21.29 8.09
C ASP A 176 -6.37 -20.93 7.69
N GLU A 177 -6.17 -20.44 6.47
CA GLU A 177 -4.87 -19.99 5.98
C GLU A 177 -4.38 -18.73 6.69
N ILE A 178 -5.25 -17.73 6.85
CA ILE A 178 -4.96 -16.50 7.60
C ILE A 178 -4.52 -16.89 9.02
N ARG A 179 -5.32 -17.68 9.74
CA ARG A 179 -5.02 -18.12 11.11
C ARG A 179 -3.69 -18.88 11.18
N LYS A 180 -3.43 -19.80 10.25
CA LYS A 180 -2.19 -20.59 10.19
C LYS A 180 -0.96 -19.71 9.95
N LYS A 181 -1.08 -18.73 9.05
CA LYS A 181 0.00 -17.78 8.70
C LYS A 181 0.30 -16.85 9.88
N ILE A 182 -0.72 -16.20 10.44
CA ILE A 182 -0.58 -15.26 11.58
C ILE A 182 -0.01 -15.95 12.82
N LYS A 183 -0.43 -17.19 13.11
CA LYS A 183 0.11 -17.97 14.23
C LYS A 183 1.64 -18.10 14.17
N LYS A 184 2.20 -18.28 12.96
CA LYS A 184 3.64 -18.46 12.71
C LYS A 184 4.40 -17.15 12.54
N ALA A 185 3.71 -16.02 12.44
CA ALA A 185 4.34 -14.75 12.15
C ALA A 185 5.35 -14.34 13.24
N PHE A 186 6.38 -13.60 12.85
CA PHE A 186 7.29 -12.91 13.75
C PHE A 186 6.49 -11.90 14.57
N CYS A 187 6.65 -11.91 15.89
CA CYS A 187 5.89 -11.03 16.80
C CYS A 187 6.72 -10.83 18.08
N PRO A 188 7.82 -10.07 17.98
CA PRO A 188 8.67 -9.73 19.12
C PRO A 188 7.95 -8.72 20.05
N PRO A 189 8.31 -8.66 21.34
CA PRO A 189 7.79 -7.64 22.26
C PRO A 189 8.08 -6.20 21.81
N GLU A 190 9.19 -6.00 21.10
CA GLU A 190 9.50 -4.75 20.42
C GLU A 190 8.43 -4.47 19.35
N THR A 191 7.81 -3.28 19.38
CA THR A 191 6.73 -2.93 18.45
C THR A 191 7.25 -2.47 17.09
N ALA A 192 8.47 -1.94 17.05
CA ALA A 192 9.13 -1.55 15.81
C ALA A 192 9.40 -2.78 14.92
N GLU A 193 9.07 -2.67 13.63
CA GLU A 193 9.25 -3.74 12.63
C GLU A 193 8.52 -5.06 12.99
N ASN A 194 7.51 -4.99 13.86
CA ASN A 194 6.67 -6.13 14.19
C ASN A 194 5.50 -6.22 13.20
N PRO A 195 5.45 -7.24 12.33
CA PRO A 195 4.43 -7.33 11.28
C PRO A 195 3.01 -7.46 11.86
N ILE A 196 2.84 -8.02 13.06
CA ILE A 196 1.52 -8.09 13.71
C ILE A 196 1.04 -6.70 14.14
N ILE A 197 1.94 -5.87 14.69
CA ILE A 197 1.63 -4.49 15.08
C ILE A 197 1.32 -3.63 13.84
N GLU A 198 2.10 -3.79 12.76
CA GLU A 198 1.85 -3.11 11.49
C GLU A 198 0.47 -3.46 10.90
N ILE A 199 0.05 -4.73 11.00
CA ILE A 199 -1.29 -5.14 10.55
C ILE A 199 -2.39 -4.43 11.34
N PHE A 200 -2.25 -4.33 12.67
CA PHE A 200 -3.21 -3.59 13.47
C PHE A 200 -3.28 -2.11 13.04
N CYS A 201 -2.12 -1.46 12.91
CA CYS A 201 -2.00 -0.05 12.55
C CYS A 201 -2.61 0.25 11.18
N HIS A 202 -2.28 -0.56 10.17
CA HIS A 202 -2.56 -0.23 8.77
C HIS A 202 -3.85 -0.86 8.22
N HIS A 203 -4.37 -1.92 8.83
CA HIS A 203 -5.50 -2.67 8.30
C HIS A 203 -6.67 -2.80 9.26
N ILE A 204 -6.43 -3.19 10.51
CA ILE A 204 -7.50 -3.52 11.44
C ILE A 204 -8.11 -2.24 12.03
N PHE A 205 -7.33 -1.39 12.70
CA PHE A 205 -7.85 -0.16 13.30
C PHE A 205 -8.47 0.82 12.29
N PRO A 206 -7.88 1.06 11.09
CA PRO A 206 -8.49 1.96 10.12
C PRO A 206 -9.87 1.52 9.62
N ARG A 207 -10.20 0.23 9.71
CA ARG A 207 -11.46 -0.34 9.22
C ARG A 207 -12.48 -0.65 10.31
N LEU A 208 -12.02 -1.23 11.41
CA LEU A 208 -12.90 -1.66 12.51
C LEU A 208 -13.01 -0.59 13.61
N GLY A 209 -12.04 0.32 13.72
CA GLY A 209 -11.97 1.37 14.74
C GLY A 209 -11.62 0.86 16.14
N ARG A 210 -11.89 -0.40 16.46
CA ARG A 210 -11.64 -1.03 17.75
C ARG A 210 -11.29 -2.51 17.59
N VAL A 211 -10.68 -3.08 18.62
CA VAL A 211 -10.30 -4.50 18.68
C VAL A 211 -10.59 -5.07 20.06
N GLU A 212 -11.15 -6.27 20.10
CA GLU A 212 -11.28 -7.08 21.31
C GLU A 212 -10.19 -8.17 21.32
N ILE A 213 -9.42 -8.26 22.41
CA ILE A 213 -8.50 -9.38 22.67
C ILE A 213 -9.13 -10.28 23.72
N ARG A 214 -9.55 -11.46 23.27
CA ARG A 214 -10.12 -12.49 24.15
C ARG A 214 -9.03 -13.33 24.79
N ARG A 215 -9.03 -13.43 26.13
CA ARG A 215 -8.02 -14.21 26.87
C ARG A 215 -8.57 -14.79 28.16
N PRO A 216 -8.08 -15.97 28.60
CA PRO A 216 -8.53 -16.60 29.84
C PRO A 216 -8.40 -15.65 31.05
N GLY A 217 -9.37 -15.71 31.98
CA GLY A 217 -9.39 -14.85 33.17
C GLY A 217 -8.11 -14.87 34.01
N LYS A 218 -7.40 -16.01 34.04
CA LYS A 218 -6.09 -16.16 34.71
C LYS A 218 -4.96 -15.31 34.11
N TYR A 219 -5.14 -14.78 32.90
CA TYR A 219 -4.21 -13.87 32.22
C TYR A 219 -4.74 -12.43 32.15
N GLY A 220 -5.75 -12.09 32.98
CA GLY A 220 -6.28 -10.74 33.08
C GLY A 220 -7.52 -10.45 32.22
N GLY A 221 -8.19 -11.50 31.71
CA GLY A 221 -9.52 -11.41 31.08
C GLY A 221 -9.57 -10.62 29.76
N ASP A 222 -10.72 -10.66 29.09
CA ASP A 222 -10.90 -9.97 27.80
C ASP A 222 -10.62 -8.46 27.92
N ARG A 223 -9.98 -7.90 26.90
CA ARG A 223 -9.66 -6.46 26.83
C ARG A 223 -10.15 -5.88 25.51
N GLU A 224 -10.70 -4.68 25.57
CA GLU A 224 -11.09 -3.89 24.40
C GLU A 224 -10.13 -2.71 24.25
N PHE A 225 -9.73 -2.43 23.01
CA PHE A 225 -8.89 -1.30 22.63
C PHE A 225 -9.63 -0.48 21.58
N ASP A 226 -9.84 0.81 21.87
CA ASP A 226 -10.53 1.78 21.01
C ASP A 226 -9.58 2.52 20.05
N SER A 227 -8.29 2.25 20.17
CA SER A 227 -7.24 2.96 19.44
C SER A 227 -5.98 2.12 19.31
N PHE A 228 -5.29 2.25 18.18
CA PHE A 228 -4.01 1.57 17.95
C PHE A 228 -2.96 1.92 19.02
N ALA A 229 -2.88 3.20 19.42
CA ALA A 229 -1.92 3.66 20.42
C ALA A 229 -2.10 2.96 21.78
N SER A 230 -3.34 2.72 22.21
CA SER A 230 -3.60 2.01 23.47
C SER A 230 -3.22 0.53 23.39
N LEU A 231 -3.46 -0.13 22.25
CA LEU A 231 -3.03 -1.51 22.00
C LEU A 231 -1.51 -1.61 22.00
N GLU A 232 -0.84 -0.74 21.24
CA GLU A 232 0.62 -0.74 21.10
C GLU A 232 1.31 -0.53 22.46
N ALA A 233 0.85 0.45 23.25
CA ALA A 233 1.39 0.71 24.58
C ALA A 233 1.22 -0.49 25.52
N ALA A 234 0.05 -1.13 25.52
CA ALA A 234 -0.21 -2.30 26.36
C ALA A 234 0.64 -3.52 25.94
N TYR A 235 0.88 -3.71 24.64
CA TYR A 235 1.76 -4.77 24.17
C TYR A 235 3.23 -4.49 24.50
N ALA A 236 3.71 -3.26 24.30
CA ALA A 236 5.06 -2.84 24.66
C ALA A 236 5.34 -2.94 26.17
N ALA A 237 4.31 -2.74 27.00
CA ALA A 237 4.37 -2.93 28.45
C ALA A 237 4.34 -4.42 28.89
N GLY A 238 4.20 -5.36 27.95
CA GLY A 238 4.10 -6.79 28.24
C GLY A 238 2.76 -7.22 28.85
N GLU A 239 1.75 -6.36 28.81
CA GLU A 239 0.42 -6.66 29.37
C GLU A 239 -0.39 -7.62 28.50
N ILE A 240 -0.02 -7.77 27.23
CA ILE A 240 -0.65 -8.65 26.24
C ILE A 240 0.39 -9.67 25.77
N HIS A 241 0.05 -10.95 25.84
CA HIS A 241 0.94 -12.00 25.34
C HIS A 241 0.89 -12.07 23.80
N ALA A 242 2.02 -12.35 23.16
CA ALA A 242 2.14 -12.38 21.70
C ALA A 242 1.15 -13.32 21.01
N MET A 243 0.79 -14.44 21.65
CA MET A 243 -0.20 -15.37 21.09
C MET A 243 -1.62 -14.79 21.11
N ASP A 244 -1.98 -14.06 22.16
CA ASP A 244 -3.30 -13.43 22.27
C ASP A 244 -3.43 -12.32 21.20
N LEU A 245 -2.37 -11.53 21.04
CA LEU A 245 -2.27 -10.52 19.99
C LEU A 245 -2.40 -11.13 18.59
N LYS A 246 -1.72 -12.26 18.32
CA LYS A 246 -1.83 -12.98 17.04
C LYS A 246 -3.24 -13.52 16.78
N ASN A 247 -3.89 -14.07 17.79
CA ASN A 247 -5.25 -14.61 17.63
C ASN A 247 -6.22 -13.48 17.28
N ALA A 248 -6.18 -12.37 18.02
CA ALA A 248 -7.00 -11.20 17.74
C ALA A 248 -6.67 -10.57 16.36
N CYS A 249 -5.40 -10.58 15.95
CA CYS A 249 -4.98 -10.12 14.63
C CYS A 249 -5.61 -10.99 13.51
N ALA A 250 -5.61 -12.31 13.69
CA ALA A 250 -6.25 -13.22 12.74
C ALA A 250 -7.76 -12.98 12.68
N ASP A 251 -8.43 -12.83 13.82
CA ASP A 251 -9.87 -12.54 13.87
C ASP A 251 -10.20 -11.21 13.15
N GLY A 252 -9.46 -10.14 13.46
CA GLY A 252 -9.65 -8.84 12.84
C GLY A 252 -9.36 -8.85 11.33
N LEU A 253 -8.35 -9.60 10.87
CA LEU A 253 -8.07 -9.77 9.45
C LEU A 253 -9.17 -10.54 8.72
N VAL A 254 -9.71 -11.61 9.32
CA VAL A 254 -10.81 -12.37 8.73
C VAL A 254 -12.01 -11.46 8.51
N GLU A 255 -12.36 -10.64 9.49
CA GLU A 255 -13.46 -9.68 9.37
C GLU A 255 -13.17 -8.60 8.29
N VAL A 256 -11.96 -8.02 8.31
CA VAL A 256 -11.55 -6.99 7.35
C VAL A 256 -11.53 -7.49 5.91
N LEU A 257 -11.14 -8.75 5.70
CA LEU A 257 -10.96 -9.35 4.38
C LEU A 257 -12.21 -10.07 3.88
N ALA A 258 -13.17 -10.41 4.76
CA ALA A 258 -14.37 -11.17 4.39
C ALA A 258 -15.10 -10.63 3.14
N PRO A 259 -15.38 -9.31 3.01
CA PRO A 259 -16.08 -8.81 1.83
C PRO A 259 -15.30 -9.03 0.52
N ALA A 260 -13.98 -8.88 0.57
CA ALA A 260 -13.11 -9.08 -0.59
C ALA A 260 -12.99 -10.56 -0.94
N TYR A 261 -12.82 -11.41 0.07
CA TYR A 261 -12.75 -12.86 -0.08
C TYR A 261 -14.05 -13.42 -0.69
N GLU A 262 -15.20 -13.02 -0.17
CA GLU A 262 -16.52 -13.42 -0.69
C GLU A 262 -16.71 -13.02 -2.15
N PHE A 263 -16.33 -11.79 -2.51
CA PHE A 263 -16.38 -11.32 -3.89
C PHE A 263 -15.51 -12.19 -4.81
N ILE A 264 -14.25 -12.45 -4.43
CA ILE A 264 -13.33 -13.28 -5.21
C ILE A 264 -13.88 -14.70 -5.39
N MET A 265 -14.43 -15.30 -4.33
CA MET A 265 -15.01 -16.63 -4.39
C MET A 265 -16.28 -16.68 -5.24
N SER A 266 -17.04 -15.59 -5.31
CA SER A 266 -18.19 -15.48 -6.22
C SER A 266 -17.76 -15.47 -7.69
N CYS A 267 -16.66 -14.77 -8.03
CA CYS A 267 -16.13 -14.70 -9.39
C CYS A 267 -15.56 -16.03 -9.88
N LYS A 268 -15.02 -16.87 -8.99
CA LYS A 268 -14.49 -18.20 -9.36
C LYS A 268 -15.57 -19.25 -9.66
N ARG A 269 -16.83 -18.97 -9.29
CA ARG A 269 -17.97 -19.89 -9.48
C ARG A 269 -18.79 -19.61 -10.74
N GLY A 270 -18.55 -18.49 -11.43
CA GLY A 270 -19.16 -18.14 -12.72
C GLY A 270 -18.23 -18.45 -13.88
#